data_AF-E1ZJU6-F1
#
_entry.id   AF-E1ZJU6-F1
#
_cell.length_a   1.000
_cell.length_b   1.000
_cell.length_c   1.000
_cell.angle_alpha   90.00
_cell.angle_beta   90.00
_cell.angle_gamma   90.00
#
_symmetry.space_group_name_H-M   'P 1'
#
loop_
_entity.id
_entity.type
_entity.pdbx_description
1 polymer ?
#
loop_
_entity_poly.entity_id
_entity_poly.type
_entity_poly.pdbx_seq_one_letter_code
_entity_poly.pdbx_strand_id
1 'polypeptide(L)'
;MFGTLTGLIKQRSAITNWEAFSRANNISGWKLAVPPCQWTGVGCNADGAITSLDLGCVDEVEGLCAVLAEGSLAPELVNVGTLESIFLQGQTLTGPLPEAWGAAGAFARLAYLSLANNDLTGSIPASWGGKDALAALELIQLSGNKLCGDVPAPLQPKLECADGDDSCSDGQLPACSTTVTALAADGEEEGSSKLEEQPEAAADCPPGDIQDVPSWAKKYNARIAAKEAAQEQAANNKALVAEANESGERYDFVMYGDSITWRVSENMGVWDRYLGSLGGPSAPLGIIFNQVSDLAYRIMNGDERFDLAPKAVALLIGVNNLERGPQPAEQLEELVKWLQAAWPSTRLILLNLLPTVFEVEAPYLDITGTNKKYQQIAEETGIEWSTCGSDIDPADEAQLYDGIHPGPKGVDILLSCLGPQVEAAVAAFEC
;
A
#
# COMPACT_ATOMS: atom_id res chain seq x y z
N MET A 1 -14.66 33.59 -11.42
CA MET A 1 -15.92 32.83 -11.66
C MET A 1 -16.00 32.29 -13.08
N PHE A 2 -16.33 33.06 -14.14
CA PHE A 2 -16.42 32.51 -15.52
C PHE A 2 -15.14 31.80 -16.00
N GLY A 3 -13.97 32.44 -15.97
CA GLY A 3 -12.70 31.80 -16.38
C GLY A 3 -12.34 30.58 -15.53
N THR A 4 -12.58 30.67 -14.21
CA THR A 4 -12.36 29.61 -13.22
C THR A 4 -13.14 28.33 -13.57
N LEU A 5 -14.42 28.46 -13.89
CA LEU A 5 -15.26 27.32 -14.28
C LEU A 5 -14.85 26.73 -15.64
N THR A 6 -14.43 27.59 -16.57
CA THR A 6 -13.93 27.18 -17.90
C THR A 6 -12.64 26.36 -17.78
N GLY A 7 -11.70 26.73 -16.92
CA GLY A 7 -10.41 26.02 -16.76
C GLY A 7 -10.58 24.56 -16.34
N LEU A 8 -11.40 24.29 -15.31
CA LEU A 8 -11.70 22.92 -14.89
C LEU A 8 -12.46 22.13 -15.98
N ILE A 9 -13.49 22.73 -16.60
CA ILE A 9 -14.24 22.07 -17.69
C ILE A 9 -13.35 21.80 -18.92
N LYS A 10 -12.30 22.59 -19.14
CA LYS A 10 -11.29 22.34 -20.17
C LYS A 10 -10.40 21.15 -19.83
N GLN A 11 -9.88 21.03 -18.59
CA GLN A 11 -9.15 19.83 -18.17
C GLN A 11 -10.03 18.58 -18.27
N ARG A 12 -11.28 18.66 -17.81
CA ARG A 12 -12.29 17.59 -17.96
C ARG A 12 -12.51 17.17 -19.42
N SER A 13 -12.38 18.11 -20.36
CA SER A 13 -12.56 17.88 -21.80
C SER A 13 -11.28 17.45 -22.52
N ALA A 14 -10.12 17.55 -21.87
CA ALA A 14 -8.83 17.04 -22.36
C ALA A 14 -8.61 15.56 -21.98
N ILE A 15 -9.37 15.06 -20.99
CA ILE A 15 -9.47 13.62 -20.67
C ILE A 15 -10.43 12.97 -21.67
N THR A 16 -9.89 12.17 -22.60
CA THR A 16 -10.62 11.61 -23.74
C THR A 16 -11.60 10.53 -23.32
N ASN A 17 -11.26 9.71 -22.32
CA ASN A 17 -12.07 8.61 -21.81
C ASN A 17 -13.00 9.01 -20.64
N TRP A 18 -13.25 10.33 -20.44
CA TRP A 18 -13.88 10.88 -19.23
C TRP A 18 -15.13 10.12 -18.75
N GLU A 19 -16.03 9.67 -19.63
CA GLU A 19 -17.27 8.98 -19.19
C GLU A 19 -17.06 7.56 -18.63
N ALA A 20 -15.92 6.94 -18.94
CA ALA A 20 -15.47 5.68 -18.33
C ALA A 20 -14.74 5.97 -17.03
N PHE A 21 -13.68 6.79 -17.08
CA PHE A 21 -12.91 7.32 -15.95
C PHE A 21 -13.83 7.78 -14.81
N SER A 22 -14.69 8.78 -15.08
CA SER A 22 -15.49 9.39 -14.02
C SER A 22 -16.57 8.48 -13.45
N ARG A 23 -17.00 7.46 -14.21
CA ARG A 23 -18.01 6.49 -13.77
C ARG A 23 -17.40 5.38 -12.92
N ALA A 24 -16.26 4.85 -13.34
CA ALA A 24 -15.53 3.82 -12.61
C ALA A 24 -15.03 4.34 -11.26
N ASN A 25 -14.61 5.60 -11.22
CA ASN A 25 -13.95 6.21 -10.05
C ASN A 25 -14.93 7.01 -9.16
N ASN A 26 -16.24 6.90 -9.40
CA ASN A 26 -17.30 7.66 -8.70
C ASN A 26 -17.10 9.20 -8.68
N ILE A 27 -16.49 9.73 -9.75
CA ILE A 27 -16.20 11.17 -9.89
C ILE A 27 -17.46 11.89 -10.36
N SER A 28 -18.04 12.67 -9.45
CA SER A 28 -19.37 13.27 -9.59
C SER A 28 -19.31 14.81 -9.56
N GLY A 29 -20.46 15.46 -9.75
CA GLY A 29 -20.58 16.92 -9.74
C GLY A 29 -20.23 17.63 -11.06
N TRP A 30 -19.11 17.28 -11.72
CA TRP A 30 -18.47 17.90 -12.93
C TRP A 30 -19.36 18.39 -14.10
N LYS A 31 -20.26 19.33 -13.84
CA LYS A 31 -21.31 19.86 -14.71
C LYS A 31 -21.59 21.32 -14.36
N LEU A 32 -21.86 22.17 -15.35
CA LEU A 32 -22.09 23.62 -15.17
C LEU A 32 -23.25 24.01 -14.21
N ALA A 33 -24.15 23.08 -13.91
CA ALA A 33 -25.28 23.29 -13.00
C ALA A 33 -24.97 22.98 -11.51
N VAL A 34 -23.76 22.50 -11.21
CA VAL A 34 -23.32 22.14 -9.84
C VAL A 34 -22.13 23.02 -9.46
N PRO A 35 -22.09 23.64 -8.27
CA PRO A 35 -20.93 24.41 -7.81
C PRO A 35 -19.64 23.56 -7.78
N PRO A 36 -18.48 24.07 -8.24
CA PRO A 36 -17.23 23.30 -8.26
C PRO A 36 -16.80 22.68 -6.94
N CYS A 37 -17.04 23.36 -5.80
CA CYS A 37 -16.76 22.83 -4.46
C CYS A 37 -17.67 21.66 -4.02
N GLN A 38 -18.47 21.10 -4.94
CA GLN A 38 -19.26 19.87 -4.77
C GLN A 38 -18.87 18.81 -5.83
N TRP A 39 -17.78 19.02 -6.56
CA TRP A 39 -17.27 18.06 -7.54
C TRP A 39 -16.23 17.15 -6.86
N THR A 40 -16.31 15.83 -7.12
CA THR A 40 -15.28 14.90 -6.62
C THR A 40 -13.92 15.32 -7.19
N GLY A 41 -12.91 15.49 -6.33
CA GLY A 41 -11.58 15.94 -6.75
C GLY A 41 -11.39 17.47 -6.82
N VAL A 42 -12.32 18.28 -6.29
CA VAL A 42 -12.17 19.75 -6.26
C VAL A 42 -12.23 20.25 -4.82
N GLY A 43 -11.07 20.62 -4.27
CA GLY A 43 -10.95 21.22 -2.94
C GLY A 43 -11.18 22.73 -2.95
N CYS A 44 -11.88 23.23 -1.93
CA CYS A 44 -12.12 24.65 -1.73
C CYS A 44 -11.84 25.08 -0.29
N ASN A 45 -11.43 26.34 -0.11
CA ASN A 45 -11.28 26.97 1.20
C ASN A 45 -12.62 27.51 1.75
N ALA A 46 -12.58 28.09 2.96
CA ALA A 46 -13.76 28.62 3.65
C ALA A 46 -14.50 29.76 2.90
N ASP A 47 -13.81 30.50 2.03
CA ASP A 47 -14.41 31.53 1.17
C ASP A 47 -15.05 30.96 -0.11
N GLY A 48 -14.96 29.64 -0.33
CA GLY A 48 -15.41 28.98 -1.55
C GLY A 48 -14.50 29.21 -2.76
N ALA A 49 -13.25 29.64 -2.55
CA ALA A 49 -12.25 29.67 -3.61
C ALA A 49 -11.70 28.26 -3.83
N ILE A 50 -11.49 27.88 -5.10
CA ILE A 50 -10.97 26.56 -5.48
C ILE A 50 -9.46 26.56 -5.27
N THR A 51 -8.98 25.75 -4.34
CA THR A 51 -7.58 25.69 -3.90
C THR A 51 -6.89 24.37 -4.28
N SER A 52 -7.64 23.30 -4.51
CA SER A 52 -7.07 22.02 -4.98
C SER A 52 -7.84 21.45 -6.17
N LEU A 53 -7.10 20.91 -7.14
CA LEU A 53 -7.60 19.95 -8.10
C LEU A 53 -6.85 18.64 -7.87
N ASP A 54 -7.58 17.61 -7.45
CA ASP A 54 -7.07 16.27 -7.27
C ASP A 54 -7.86 15.28 -8.12
N LEU A 55 -7.24 14.84 -9.21
CA LEU A 55 -7.64 13.66 -9.98
C LEU A 55 -6.45 12.69 -10.06
N GLY A 56 -5.57 12.70 -9.05
CA GLY A 56 -4.43 11.81 -8.98
C GLY A 56 -4.84 10.37 -8.64
N CYS A 57 -4.00 9.42 -9.03
CA CYS A 57 -4.05 8.03 -8.62
C CYS A 57 -2.64 7.59 -8.23
N VAL A 58 -2.09 8.19 -7.17
CA VAL A 58 -0.75 7.86 -6.64
C VAL A 58 -0.56 6.35 -6.49
N ASP A 59 0.47 5.79 -7.12
CA ASP A 59 0.73 4.33 -7.15
C ASP A 59 1.18 3.73 -5.80
N GLU A 60 1.31 4.56 -4.76
CA GLU A 60 1.22 4.05 -3.40
C GLU A 60 -0.12 3.35 -3.11
N VAL A 61 -1.21 3.76 -3.79
CA VAL A 61 -2.64 3.47 -3.55
C VAL A 61 -3.37 2.96 -4.80
N GLU A 62 -2.91 1.83 -5.35
CA GLU A 62 -3.63 1.05 -6.37
C GLU A 62 -5.14 0.90 -6.03
N GLY A 63 -6.00 1.12 -7.04
CA GLY A 63 -7.45 0.97 -6.89
C GLY A 63 -8.24 2.21 -6.46
N LEU A 64 -7.60 3.38 -6.32
CA LEU A 64 -8.31 4.66 -6.15
C LEU A 64 -8.97 5.11 -7.47
N CYS A 65 -8.35 4.79 -8.61
CA CYS A 65 -8.96 4.83 -9.94
C CYS A 65 -9.12 3.40 -10.50
N ALA A 66 -10.35 3.00 -10.80
CA ALA A 66 -10.69 1.73 -11.46
C ALA A 66 -10.64 1.82 -13.00
N VAL A 67 -10.57 3.04 -13.55
CA VAL A 67 -10.14 3.36 -14.92
C VAL A 67 -9.23 4.59 -14.81
N LEU A 68 -8.07 4.59 -15.47
CA LEU A 68 -7.16 5.75 -15.52
C LEU A 68 -7.62 6.79 -16.55
N ALA A 69 -7.24 8.05 -16.36
CA ALA A 69 -7.56 9.15 -17.27
C ALA A 69 -6.62 9.16 -18.47
N GLU A 70 -7.12 8.69 -19.62
CA GLU A 70 -6.46 8.91 -20.91
C GLU A 70 -6.70 10.36 -21.36
N GLY A 71 -5.68 11.01 -21.93
CA GLY A 71 -5.86 12.35 -22.51
C GLY A 71 -4.61 13.21 -22.50
N SER A 72 -4.77 14.48 -22.14
CA SER A 72 -3.67 15.46 -22.04
C SER A 72 -3.94 16.57 -21.02
N LEU A 73 -2.94 17.43 -20.80
CA LEU A 73 -3.02 18.60 -19.92
C LEU A 73 -3.61 19.81 -20.67
N ALA A 74 -4.69 20.39 -20.14
CA ALA A 74 -5.33 21.56 -20.74
C ALA A 74 -4.54 22.85 -20.45
N PRO A 75 -4.09 23.60 -21.49
CA PRO A 75 -3.46 24.90 -21.29
C PRO A 75 -4.36 25.87 -20.50
N GLU A 76 -5.68 25.81 -20.69
CA GLU A 76 -6.63 26.68 -20.00
C GLU A 76 -6.85 26.38 -18.51
N LEU A 77 -6.29 25.31 -17.94
CA LEU A 77 -6.36 25.04 -16.49
C LEU A 77 -5.74 26.21 -15.68
N VAL A 78 -4.80 26.93 -16.27
CA VAL A 78 -4.19 28.17 -15.73
C VAL A 78 -5.21 29.25 -15.33
N ASN A 79 -6.42 29.23 -15.90
CA ASN A 79 -7.49 30.18 -15.56
C ASN A 79 -8.10 29.94 -14.17
N VAL A 80 -7.74 28.85 -13.49
CA VAL A 80 -8.08 28.57 -12.09
C VAL A 80 -6.97 29.12 -11.17
N GLY A 81 -6.64 30.41 -11.31
CA GLY A 81 -5.53 31.08 -10.62
C GLY A 81 -5.64 31.21 -9.09
N THR A 82 -6.56 30.48 -8.46
CA THR A 82 -6.65 30.29 -7.00
C THR A 82 -6.10 28.93 -6.54
N LEU A 83 -5.75 28.03 -7.47
CA LEU A 83 -5.17 26.73 -7.14
C LEU A 83 -3.84 26.88 -6.41
N GLU A 84 -3.75 26.15 -5.30
CA GLU A 84 -2.63 26.02 -4.37
C GLU A 84 -2.01 24.61 -4.49
N SER A 85 -2.80 23.59 -4.89
CA SER A 85 -2.29 22.27 -5.33
C SER A 85 -2.96 21.74 -6.61
N ILE A 86 -2.19 20.99 -7.41
CA ILE A 86 -2.65 20.20 -8.57
C ILE A 86 -2.04 18.80 -8.48
N PHE A 87 -2.91 17.78 -8.46
CA PHE A 87 -2.57 16.37 -8.44
C PHE A 87 -3.24 15.67 -9.63
N LEU A 88 -2.43 15.22 -10.60
CA LEU A 88 -2.83 14.48 -11.81
C LEU A 88 -1.90 13.27 -12.08
N GLN A 89 -1.10 12.89 -11.09
CA GLN A 89 -0.13 11.80 -11.13
C GLN A 89 -0.77 10.41 -11.17
N GLY A 90 -0.08 9.40 -11.69
CA GLY A 90 -0.58 8.03 -11.80
C GLY A 90 -1.74 7.88 -12.80
N GLN A 91 -1.66 8.57 -13.93
CA GLN A 91 -2.69 8.56 -14.99
C GLN A 91 -2.06 8.25 -16.35
N THR A 92 -2.86 8.11 -17.41
CA THR A 92 -2.38 7.87 -18.77
C THR A 92 -2.46 9.14 -19.63
N LEU A 93 -2.06 10.28 -19.05
CA LEU A 93 -2.03 11.56 -19.75
C LEU A 93 -0.79 11.66 -20.64
N THR A 94 -0.97 12.17 -21.85
CA THR A 94 0.01 12.15 -22.93
C THR A 94 0.30 13.56 -23.47
N GLY A 95 1.41 13.67 -24.22
CA GLY A 95 1.81 14.90 -24.89
C GLY A 95 2.62 15.86 -23.99
N PRO A 96 2.82 17.12 -24.45
CA PRO A 96 3.74 18.04 -23.79
C PRO A 96 3.13 18.80 -22.60
N LEU A 97 3.99 19.16 -21.66
CA LEU A 97 3.70 20.12 -20.59
C LEU A 97 3.30 21.49 -21.20
N PRO A 98 2.18 22.11 -20.81
CA PRO A 98 1.72 23.34 -21.48
C PRO A 98 2.61 24.56 -21.20
N GLU A 99 3.16 25.19 -22.24
CA GLU A 99 3.94 26.44 -22.12
C GLU A 99 3.18 27.56 -21.38
N ALA A 100 1.86 27.59 -21.54
CA ALA A 100 0.94 28.57 -20.94
C ALA A 100 0.89 28.51 -19.40
N TRP A 101 1.25 27.37 -18.80
CA TRP A 101 1.35 27.23 -17.34
C TRP A 101 2.55 28.01 -16.76
N GLY A 102 3.52 28.37 -17.61
CA GLY A 102 4.63 29.29 -17.30
C GLY A 102 4.41 30.73 -17.78
N ALA A 103 3.18 31.14 -18.11
CA ALA A 103 2.91 32.53 -18.45
C ALA A 103 3.03 33.46 -17.21
N ALA A 104 3.33 34.75 -17.40
CA ALA A 104 3.43 35.68 -16.28
C ALA A 104 2.09 35.81 -15.53
N GLY A 105 2.08 35.48 -14.24
CA GLY A 105 0.86 35.43 -13.42
C GLY A 105 0.02 34.14 -13.60
N ALA A 106 0.50 33.16 -14.37
CA ALA A 106 -0.02 31.80 -14.34
C ALA A 106 0.13 31.21 -12.94
N PHE A 107 -0.90 30.49 -12.46
CA PHE A 107 -0.86 29.72 -11.22
C PHE A 107 -0.19 30.44 -10.03
N ALA A 108 -0.56 31.72 -9.82
CA ALA A 108 0.09 32.63 -8.87
C ALA A 108 0.02 32.23 -7.37
N ARG A 109 -0.51 31.05 -7.05
CA ARG A 109 -0.58 30.46 -5.72
C ARG A 109 -0.18 28.98 -5.65
N LEU A 110 0.10 28.33 -6.79
CA LEU A 110 0.33 26.89 -6.85
C LEU A 110 1.65 26.55 -6.16
N ALA A 111 1.57 25.89 -5.01
CA ALA A 111 2.69 25.43 -4.20
C ALA A 111 3.09 23.98 -4.54
N TYR A 112 2.11 23.14 -4.89
CA TYR A 112 2.34 21.70 -5.13
C TYR A 112 1.81 21.30 -6.51
N LEU A 113 2.68 20.69 -7.33
CA LEU A 113 2.32 20.15 -8.65
C LEU A 113 2.87 18.72 -8.80
N SER A 114 1.99 17.72 -8.82
CA SER A 114 2.38 16.35 -9.15
C SER A 114 1.75 15.90 -10.46
N LEU A 115 2.63 15.53 -11.39
CA LEU A 115 2.32 14.95 -12.70
C LEU A 115 3.09 13.62 -12.90
N ALA A 116 3.67 13.06 -11.83
CA ALA A 116 4.45 11.83 -11.88
C ALA A 116 3.65 10.65 -12.45
N ASN A 117 4.35 9.59 -12.87
CA ASN A 117 3.78 8.34 -13.37
C ASN A 117 2.69 8.58 -14.43
N ASN A 118 3.11 9.12 -15.58
CA ASN A 118 2.27 9.47 -16.72
C ASN A 118 3.03 9.30 -18.06
N ASP A 119 2.32 9.40 -19.18
CA ASP A 119 2.87 9.30 -20.54
C ASP A 119 3.25 10.67 -21.15
N LEU A 120 3.58 11.67 -20.33
CA LEU A 120 3.95 13.02 -20.81
C LEU A 120 5.31 13.01 -21.50
N THR A 121 5.46 13.82 -22.54
CA THR A 121 6.56 13.75 -23.51
C THR A 121 7.14 15.12 -23.89
N GLY A 122 8.43 15.16 -24.24
CA GLY A 122 9.13 16.39 -24.60
C GLY A 122 9.81 17.04 -23.39
N SER A 123 10.15 18.32 -23.47
CA SER A 123 10.91 19.01 -22.41
C SER A 123 10.04 19.83 -21.47
N ILE A 124 10.56 20.13 -20.28
CA ILE A 124 9.98 21.15 -19.41
C ILE A 124 10.04 22.50 -20.15
N PRO A 125 8.93 23.24 -20.29
CA PRO A 125 8.93 24.47 -21.06
C PRO A 125 9.82 25.55 -20.43
N ALA A 126 10.65 26.21 -21.24
CA ALA A 126 11.51 27.28 -20.75
C ALA A 126 10.73 28.46 -20.11
N SER A 127 9.45 28.63 -20.45
CA SER A 127 8.55 29.59 -19.79
C SER A 127 8.33 29.28 -18.30
N TRP A 128 8.37 28.02 -17.88
CA TRP A 128 8.21 27.63 -16.48
C TRP A 128 9.40 28.07 -15.61
N GLY A 129 10.57 28.31 -16.20
CA GLY A 129 11.71 28.97 -15.57
C GLY A 129 11.68 30.51 -15.68
N GLY A 130 10.57 31.10 -16.11
CA GLY A 130 10.40 32.55 -16.19
C GLY A 130 10.38 33.20 -14.80
N LYS A 131 10.93 34.40 -14.69
CA LYS A 131 11.09 35.14 -13.42
C LYS A 131 9.80 35.24 -12.58
N ASP A 132 8.67 35.41 -13.26
CA ASP A 132 7.34 35.63 -12.65
C ASP A 132 6.38 34.45 -12.96
N ALA A 133 6.93 33.28 -13.30
CA ALA A 133 6.23 32.03 -13.56
C ALA A 133 6.34 31.08 -12.36
N LEU A 134 5.26 30.37 -12.01
CA LEU A 134 5.23 29.37 -10.93
C LEU A 134 5.88 29.86 -9.62
N ALA A 135 5.73 31.15 -9.32
CA ALA A 135 6.51 31.84 -8.30
C ALA A 135 6.23 31.36 -6.86
N ALA A 136 5.04 30.80 -6.62
CA ALA A 136 4.62 30.22 -5.36
C ALA A 136 4.96 28.72 -5.23
N LEU A 137 5.48 28.08 -6.28
CA LEU A 137 5.75 26.64 -6.31
C LEU A 137 6.83 26.28 -5.29
N GLU A 138 6.57 25.28 -4.46
CA GLU A 138 7.50 24.76 -3.46
C GLU A 138 8.05 23.41 -3.91
N LEU A 139 7.18 22.53 -4.42
CA LEU A 139 7.51 21.15 -4.81
C LEU A 139 6.85 20.78 -6.15
N ILE A 140 7.61 20.10 -7.01
CA ILE A 140 7.13 19.54 -8.27
C ILE A 140 7.64 18.10 -8.48
N GLN A 141 6.72 17.19 -8.80
CA GLN A 141 7.02 15.79 -9.09
C GLN A 141 6.75 15.49 -10.57
N LEU A 142 7.78 15.03 -11.29
CA LEU A 142 7.74 14.70 -12.72
C LEU A 142 8.31 13.31 -13.06
N SER A 143 8.74 12.52 -12.06
CA SER A 143 9.27 11.16 -12.21
C SER A 143 8.29 10.22 -12.92
N GLY A 144 8.78 9.09 -13.44
CA GLY A 144 7.94 8.13 -14.17
C GLY A 144 7.24 8.72 -15.39
N ASN A 145 7.88 9.66 -16.10
CA ASN A 145 7.38 10.25 -17.35
C ASN A 145 8.41 10.13 -18.49
N LYS A 146 7.97 10.35 -19.73
CA LYS A 146 8.81 10.33 -20.95
C LYS A 146 9.34 11.72 -21.32
N LEU A 147 9.66 12.51 -20.28
CA LEU A 147 10.20 13.87 -20.41
C LEU A 147 11.72 13.85 -20.64
N CYS A 148 12.26 14.90 -21.27
CA CYS A 148 13.66 14.93 -21.72
C CYS A 148 14.26 16.34 -21.79
N GLY A 149 15.59 16.46 -21.67
CA GLY A 149 16.33 17.72 -21.77
C GLY A 149 16.47 18.51 -20.46
N ASP A 150 16.90 19.77 -20.56
CA ASP A 150 17.32 20.56 -19.39
C ASP A 150 16.17 21.00 -18.49
N VAL A 151 16.32 20.80 -17.17
CA VAL A 151 15.42 21.36 -16.15
C VAL A 151 15.73 22.85 -15.97
N PRO A 152 14.76 23.78 -16.12
CA PRO A 152 14.99 25.21 -15.91
C PRO A 152 15.48 25.51 -14.48
N ALA A 153 16.56 26.28 -14.35
CA ALA A 153 17.25 26.49 -13.06
C ALA A 153 16.37 26.90 -11.85
N PRO A 154 15.31 27.72 -11.97
CA PRO A 154 14.42 28.03 -10.83
C PRO A 154 13.56 26.86 -10.32
N LEU A 155 13.50 25.75 -11.06
CA LEU A 155 12.74 24.54 -10.72
C LEU A 155 13.63 23.42 -10.18
N GLN A 156 14.93 23.43 -10.49
CA GLN A 156 15.88 22.40 -10.03
C GLN A 156 15.84 22.16 -8.50
N PRO A 157 15.84 23.17 -7.60
CA PRO A 157 15.76 22.95 -6.15
C PRO A 157 14.33 22.67 -5.64
N LYS A 158 13.36 22.49 -6.54
CA LYS A 158 11.95 22.18 -6.24
C LYS A 158 11.52 20.82 -6.80
N LEU A 159 12.35 20.24 -7.68
CA LEU A 159 12.07 19.01 -8.38
C LEU A 159 12.39 17.83 -7.46
N GLU A 160 11.38 17.05 -7.16
CA GLU A 160 11.49 15.81 -6.40
C GLU A 160 11.50 14.62 -7.38
N CYS A 161 12.46 13.72 -7.19
CA CYS A 161 12.66 12.54 -8.01
C CYS A 161 12.86 11.32 -7.11
N ALA A 162 12.28 10.18 -7.49
CA ALA A 162 12.24 8.99 -6.65
C ALA A 162 13.57 8.23 -6.70
N ASP A 163 13.99 7.66 -5.55
CA ASP A 163 15.19 6.83 -5.47
C ASP A 163 15.11 5.63 -6.41
N GLY A 164 16.06 5.55 -7.36
CA GLY A 164 16.13 4.50 -8.39
C GLY A 164 15.54 4.85 -9.76
N ASP A 165 14.97 6.05 -9.96
CA ASP A 165 14.48 6.49 -11.29
C ASP A 165 15.62 7.08 -12.16
N ASP A 166 16.19 6.24 -13.04
CA ASP A 166 17.20 6.63 -14.04
C ASP A 166 16.77 7.81 -14.95
N SER A 167 15.47 8.15 -15.01
CA SER A 167 14.97 9.29 -15.80
C SER A 167 15.20 10.67 -15.14
N CYS A 168 15.63 10.71 -13.87
CA CYS A 168 15.99 11.95 -13.18
C CYS A 168 17.19 11.74 -12.23
N SER A 169 18.40 11.86 -12.76
CA SER A 169 19.65 11.82 -11.98
C SER A 169 20.32 13.19 -11.92
N ASP A 170 20.77 13.60 -10.73
CA ASP A 170 21.43 14.89 -10.42
C ASP A 170 20.72 16.15 -11.01
N GLY A 171 19.39 16.09 -11.18
CA GLY A 171 18.59 17.20 -11.71
C GLY A 171 18.65 17.38 -13.24
N GLN A 172 19.11 16.37 -14.00
CA GLN A 172 18.97 16.31 -15.46
C GLN A 172 18.01 15.19 -15.88
N LEU A 173 17.15 15.49 -16.88
CA LEU A 173 16.36 14.47 -17.58
C LEU A 173 17.19 13.89 -18.74
N PRO A 174 16.89 12.67 -19.22
CA PRO A 174 17.59 12.07 -20.36
C PRO A 174 17.55 12.98 -21.61
N ALA A 175 18.57 12.90 -22.45
CA ALA A 175 18.61 13.66 -23.70
C ALA A 175 17.52 13.17 -24.68
N CYS A 176 16.78 14.10 -25.29
CA CYS A 176 15.68 13.78 -26.20
C CYS A 176 16.14 12.97 -27.43
N SER A 177 15.91 11.65 -27.41
CA SER A 177 16.22 10.75 -28.53
C SER A 177 15.25 10.95 -29.70
N THR A 178 15.73 10.72 -30.92
CA THR A 178 14.98 10.99 -32.18
C THR A 178 14.67 9.74 -33.00
N THR A 179 14.86 8.53 -32.43
CA THR A 179 14.66 7.25 -33.12
C THR A 179 13.78 6.29 -32.33
N VAL A 180 12.72 5.78 -32.98
CA VAL A 180 11.81 4.74 -32.47
C VAL A 180 12.05 3.44 -33.25
N THR A 181 12.11 2.31 -32.55
CA THR A 181 12.10 0.95 -33.13
C THR A 181 11.33 0.00 -32.20
N ALA A 182 10.77 -1.08 -32.74
CA ALA A 182 9.84 -1.99 -32.06
C ALA A 182 10.11 -3.47 -32.45
N LEU A 183 9.22 -4.39 -32.00
CA LEU A 183 9.21 -5.87 -32.20
C LEU A 183 10.02 -6.66 -31.13
N ALA A 184 9.65 -7.88 -30.70
CA ALA A 184 8.45 -8.73 -30.93
C ALA A 184 8.32 -9.80 -29.80
N ALA A 185 7.42 -10.80 -29.96
CA ALA A 185 7.04 -11.83 -28.98
C ALA A 185 7.46 -13.28 -29.39
N ASP A 186 6.74 -14.30 -28.86
CA ASP A 186 6.87 -15.78 -29.06
C ASP A 186 7.96 -16.48 -28.20
N GLY A 187 7.82 -17.72 -27.67
CA GLY A 187 6.77 -18.77 -27.74
C GLY A 187 7.05 -20.01 -26.83
N GLU A 188 6.30 -21.11 -26.99
CA GLU A 188 6.19 -22.35 -26.15
C GLU A 188 7.32 -23.41 -26.41
N GLU A 189 7.52 -24.58 -25.74
CA GLU A 189 6.89 -25.46 -24.69
C GLU A 189 8.07 -26.34 -24.08
N GLU A 190 8.06 -27.33 -23.16
CA GLU A 190 7.17 -28.20 -22.32
C GLU A 190 8.03 -28.79 -21.14
N GLY A 191 7.47 -29.50 -20.13
CA GLY A 191 8.29 -30.38 -19.25
C GLY A 191 7.61 -31.08 -18.05
N SER A 192 7.24 -32.37 -18.18
CA SER A 192 6.45 -33.14 -17.19
C SER A 192 7.17 -34.29 -16.43
N SER A 193 6.95 -34.38 -15.10
CA SER A 193 6.71 -35.60 -14.27
C SER A 193 6.82 -35.25 -12.77
N LYS A 194 6.22 -35.94 -11.77
CA LYS A 194 5.52 -37.24 -11.71
C LYS A 194 4.59 -37.31 -10.47
N LEU A 195 3.58 -38.18 -10.47
CA LEU A 195 2.70 -38.45 -9.31
C LEU A 195 3.20 -39.62 -8.44
N GLU A 196 2.98 -39.55 -7.12
CA GLU A 196 2.96 -40.67 -6.16
C GLU A 196 1.89 -40.39 -5.07
N GLU A 197 1.24 -41.44 -4.53
CA GLU A 197 0.04 -41.30 -3.67
C GLU A 197 0.30 -41.65 -2.19
N GLN A 198 0.03 -40.68 -1.29
CA GLN A 198 -0.45 -40.76 0.12
C GLN A 198 0.21 -41.73 1.15
N PRO A 199 0.08 -41.38 2.45
CA PRO A 199 -1.00 -42.00 3.25
C PRO A 199 -1.81 -41.01 4.12
N GLU A 200 -3.08 -41.33 4.36
CA GLU A 200 -4.00 -40.56 5.22
C GLU A 200 -3.59 -40.61 6.71
N ALA A 201 -3.26 -39.47 7.35
CA ALA A 201 -2.90 -39.43 8.78
C ALA A 201 -3.08 -38.05 9.49
N ALA A 202 -4.22 -37.37 9.36
CA ALA A 202 -4.41 -36.01 9.89
C ALA A 202 -5.64 -35.78 10.82
N ALA A 203 -6.41 -36.83 11.13
CA ALA A 203 -7.82 -36.73 11.53
C ALA A 203 -8.13 -36.60 13.05
N ASP A 204 -7.14 -36.34 13.91
CA ASP A 204 -7.37 -36.21 15.37
C ASP A 204 -7.95 -34.84 15.79
N CYS A 205 -7.60 -33.77 15.07
CA CYS A 205 -8.12 -32.41 15.27
C CYS A 205 -8.80 -31.92 13.97
N PRO A 206 -10.13 -32.07 13.79
CA PRO A 206 -10.84 -31.54 12.63
C PRO A 206 -10.93 -30.01 12.67
N PRO A 207 -11.03 -29.32 11.51
CA PRO A 207 -11.34 -27.90 11.46
C PRO A 207 -12.75 -27.63 12.01
N GLY A 208 -12.93 -26.44 12.61
CA GLY A 208 -14.21 -25.99 13.14
C GLY A 208 -15.12 -25.31 12.11
N ASP A 209 -16.27 -24.83 12.58
CA ASP A 209 -17.32 -24.28 11.72
C ASP A 209 -16.87 -22.97 11.04
N ILE A 210 -16.75 -23.00 9.71
CA ILE A 210 -16.45 -21.83 8.87
C ILE A 210 -17.63 -20.84 8.94
N GLN A 211 -17.42 -19.69 9.59
CA GLN A 211 -18.46 -18.67 9.74
C GLN A 211 -18.59 -17.79 8.49
N ASP A 212 -19.78 -17.20 8.31
CA ASP A 212 -20.09 -16.29 7.21
C ASP A 212 -19.14 -15.08 7.18
N VAL A 213 -18.34 -14.93 6.12
CA VAL A 213 -17.31 -13.88 6.02
C VAL A 213 -17.95 -12.48 6.02
N PRO A 214 -17.53 -11.54 6.89
CA PRO A 214 -18.06 -10.17 6.89
C PRO A 214 -17.86 -9.44 5.55
N SER A 215 -18.72 -8.47 5.23
CA SER A 215 -18.63 -7.71 3.97
C SER A 215 -17.35 -6.88 3.84
N TRP A 216 -16.73 -6.49 4.96
CA TRP A 216 -15.44 -5.80 4.99
C TRP A 216 -14.23 -6.73 4.75
N ALA A 217 -14.38 -8.04 5.01
CA ALA A 217 -13.36 -9.06 4.76
C ALA A 217 -13.56 -9.79 3.41
N LYS A 218 -14.67 -9.53 2.69
CA LYS A 218 -15.00 -10.16 1.39
C LYS A 218 -14.34 -9.52 0.16
N LYS A 219 -13.55 -8.45 0.31
CA LYS A 219 -12.87 -7.77 -0.80
C LYS A 219 -11.40 -7.53 -0.45
N TYR A 220 -10.48 -8.17 -1.16
CA TYR A 220 -9.05 -7.86 -1.02
C TYR A 220 -8.79 -6.41 -1.43
N ASN A 221 -7.83 -5.80 -0.75
CA ASN A 221 -7.40 -4.46 -1.06
C ASN A 221 -6.68 -4.47 -2.42
N ALA A 222 -7.31 -3.89 -3.44
CA ALA A 222 -6.75 -3.82 -4.78
C ALA A 222 -5.34 -3.18 -4.77
N ARG A 223 -5.08 -2.31 -3.78
CA ARG A 223 -3.80 -1.68 -3.41
C ARG A 223 -2.61 -2.63 -3.25
N ILE A 224 -2.90 -3.88 -2.96
CA ILE A 224 -1.96 -4.94 -2.58
C ILE A 224 -2.08 -6.11 -3.58
N ALA A 225 -3.00 -6.01 -4.55
CA ALA A 225 -3.31 -7.06 -5.50
C ALA A 225 -2.59 -6.88 -6.85
N ALA A 226 -2.01 -5.72 -7.15
CA ALA A 226 -1.21 -5.47 -8.35
C ALA A 226 0.24 -5.01 -8.08
N LYS A 227 0.57 -4.52 -6.87
CA LYS A 227 1.97 -4.31 -6.46
C LYS A 227 2.79 -5.60 -6.55
N GLU A 228 3.74 -5.66 -7.47
CA GLU A 228 4.51 -6.88 -7.81
C GLU A 228 5.12 -7.59 -6.58
N ALA A 229 5.83 -6.89 -5.70
CA ALA A 229 6.39 -7.49 -4.48
C ALA A 229 5.32 -8.01 -3.49
N ALA A 230 4.12 -7.42 -3.47
CA ALA A 230 3.00 -7.91 -2.68
C ALA A 230 2.27 -9.08 -3.36
N GLN A 231 2.25 -9.12 -4.69
CA GLN A 231 1.77 -10.26 -5.48
C GLN A 231 2.70 -11.46 -5.34
N GLU A 232 4.01 -11.26 -5.41
CA GLU A 232 5.02 -12.31 -5.20
C GLU A 232 4.90 -12.88 -3.78
N GLN A 233 4.86 -12.02 -2.75
CA GLN A 233 4.66 -12.48 -1.38
C GLN A 233 3.30 -13.17 -1.17
N ALA A 234 2.22 -12.68 -1.79
CA ALA A 234 0.93 -13.36 -1.78
C ALA A 234 0.99 -14.73 -2.47
N ALA A 235 1.67 -14.84 -3.62
CA ALA A 235 1.83 -16.10 -4.35
C ALA A 235 2.65 -17.10 -3.54
N ASN A 236 3.75 -16.66 -2.91
CA ASN A 236 4.59 -17.48 -2.04
C ASN A 236 3.83 -17.97 -0.81
N ASN A 237 3.10 -17.09 -0.12
CA ASN A 237 2.26 -17.47 1.03
C ASN A 237 1.19 -18.49 0.62
N LYS A 238 0.49 -18.26 -0.50
CA LYS A 238 -0.55 -19.17 -1.02
C LYS A 238 0.02 -20.51 -1.47
N ALA A 239 1.18 -20.54 -2.12
CA ALA A 239 1.82 -21.79 -2.55
C ALA A 239 2.18 -22.66 -1.34
N LEU A 240 2.74 -22.05 -0.29
CA LEU A 240 3.05 -22.73 0.97
C LEU A 240 1.79 -23.30 1.65
N VAL A 241 0.70 -22.51 1.71
CA VAL A 241 -0.57 -22.99 2.29
C VAL A 241 -1.22 -24.08 1.43
N ALA A 242 -1.15 -23.98 0.10
CA ALA A 242 -1.65 -25.01 -0.80
C ALA A 242 -0.89 -26.33 -0.64
N GLU A 243 0.46 -26.28 -0.60
CA GLU A 243 1.30 -27.47 -0.37
C GLU A 243 1.01 -28.12 0.99
N ALA A 244 0.82 -27.33 2.05
CA ALA A 244 0.43 -27.83 3.37
C ALA A 244 -0.96 -28.52 3.36
N ASN A 245 -1.94 -27.92 2.67
CA ASN A 245 -3.29 -28.46 2.57
C ASN A 245 -3.36 -29.72 1.67
N GLU A 246 -2.61 -29.76 0.57
CA GLU A 246 -2.55 -30.92 -0.33
C GLU A 246 -1.80 -32.12 0.28
N SER A 247 -0.72 -31.85 1.03
CA SER A 247 0.05 -32.89 1.74
C SER A 247 -0.63 -33.39 3.02
N GLY A 248 -1.51 -32.59 3.62
CA GLY A 248 -2.06 -32.85 4.95
C GLY A 248 -1.05 -32.59 6.08
N GLU A 249 -0.10 -31.69 5.87
CA GLU A 249 0.88 -31.29 6.89
C GLU A 249 0.30 -30.22 7.83
N ARG A 250 0.30 -30.50 9.14
CA ARG A 250 -0.13 -29.53 10.16
C ARG A 250 1.06 -28.69 10.62
N TYR A 251 0.98 -27.38 10.42
CA TYR A 251 2.01 -26.44 10.87
C TYR A 251 2.01 -26.30 12.39
N ASP A 252 3.21 -26.20 12.97
CA ASP A 252 3.38 -25.95 14.40
C ASP A 252 3.11 -24.48 14.71
N PHE A 253 3.66 -23.57 13.89
CA PHE A 253 3.51 -22.13 14.12
C PHE A 253 3.36 -21.33 12.84
N VAL A 254 2.36 -20.44 12.78
CA VAL A 254 2.20 -19.47 11.70
C VAL A 254 2.12 -18.07 12.29
N MET A 255 2.96 -17.15 11.82
CA MET A 255 2.89 -15.74 12.18
C MET A 255 2.28 -14.96 11.02
N TYR A 256 1.06 -14.45 11.18
CA TYR A 256 0.41 -13.60 10.19
C TYR A 256 0.62 -12.12 10.51
N GLY A 257 0.74 -11.30 9.45
CA GLY A 257 0.78 -9.86 9.61
C GLY A 257 0.98 -9.08 8.32
N ASP A 258 1.54 -7.88 8.50
CA ASP A 258 1.80 -6.91 7.44
C ASP A 258 3.30 -6.84 7.03
N SER A 259 3.80 -5.67 6.63
CA SER A 259 5.20 -5.44 6.28
C SER A 259 6.16 -5.80 7.42
N ILE A 260 5.77 -5.64 8.69
CA ILE A 260 6.63 -6.01 9.82
C ILE A 260 6.87 -7.53 9.84
N THR A 261 5.85 -8.33 9.57
CA THR A 261 5.98 -9.80 9.47
C THR A 261 6.73 -10.22 8.20
N TRP A 262 6.62 -9.45 7.12
CA TRP A 262 7.45 -9.65 5.92
C TRP A 262 8.95 -9.42 6.18
N ARG A 263 9.32 -8.37 6.95
CA ARG A 263 10.71 -8.18 7.39
C ARG A 263 11.23 -9.34 8.25
N VAL A 264 10.36 -10.04 8.98
CA VAL A 264 10.72 -11.29 9.68
C VAL A 264 11.03 -12.41 8.69
N SER A 265 10.28 -12.54 7.59
CA SER A 265 10.54 -13.54 6.53
C SER A 265 11.87 -13.31 5.79
N GLU A 266 12.34 -12.07 5.67
CA GLU A 266 13.68 -11.76 5.15
C GLU A 266 14.82 -12.13 6.14
N ASN A 267 14.49 -12.48 7.39
CA ASN A 267 15.43 -12.71 8.48
C ASN A 267 15.38 -14.16 9.02
N MET A 268 15.21 -15.16 8.15
CA MET A 268 15.08 -16.57 8.56
C MET A 268 16.24 -17.10 9.44
N GLY A 269 17.48 -16.61 9.26
CA GLY A 269 18.60 -16.95 10.15
C GLY A 269 18.48 -16.45 11.60
N VAL A 270 17.47 -15.61 11.88
CA VAL A 270 17.01 -15.24 13.24
C VAL A 270 15.80 -16.09 13.62
N TRP A 271 14.85 -16.33 12.71
CA TRP A 271 13.70 -17.24 12.89
C TRP A 271 14.13 -18.63 13.36
N ASP A 272 15.00 -19.30 12.60
CA ASP A 272 15.47 -20.66 12.86
C ASP A 272 16.15 -20.80 14.24
N ARG A 273 16.74 -19.71 14.75
CA ARG A 273 17.41 -19.67 16.05
C ARG A 273 16.44 -19.77 17.23
N TYR A 274 15.22 -19.26 17.07
CA TYR A 274 14.21 -19.18 18.14
C TYR A 274 13.00 -20.10 17.91
N LEU A 275 12.77 -20.56 16.68
CA LEU A 275 11.59 -21.34 16.28
C LEU A 275 11.96 -22.65 15.54
N GLY A 276 13.21 -22.82 15.10
CA GLY A 276 13.68 -24.08 14.49
C GLY A 276 13.73 -25.29 15.44
N SER A 277 13.48 -25.09 16.73
CA SER A 277 13.39 -26.15 17.75
C SER A 277 11.99 -26.75 17.93
N LEU A 278 10.94 -26.19 17.31
CA LEU A 278 9.55 -26.67 17.46
C LEU A 278 9.36 -28.11 16.97
N GLY A 279 10.08 -28.50 15.91
CA GLY A 279 10.14 -29.87 15.39
C GLY A 279 9.18 -30.14 14.21
N GLY A 280 8.05 -29.44 14.12
CA GLY A 280 7.26 -29.30 12.90
C GLY A 280 7.57 -28.01 12.12
N PRO A 281 6.94 -27.79 10.95
CA PRO A 281 7.17 -26.62 10.12
C PRO A 281 6.55 -25.35 10.70
N SER A 282 7.12 -24.19 10.35
CA SER A 282 6.62 -22.89 10.76
C SER A 282 6.90 -21.80 9.72
N ALA A 283 6.05 -20.78 9.62
CA ALA A 283 6.15 -19.73 8.60
C ALA A 283 5.71 -18.31 9.05
N PRO A 284 6.46 -17.25 8.71
CA PRO A 284 6.01 -15.86 8.76
C PRO A 284 5.29 -15.45 7.46
N LEU A 285 3.96 -15.35 7.50
CA LEU A 285 3.09 -14.96 6.39
C LEU A 285 2.70 -13.46 6.49
N GLY A 286 3.70 -12.60 6.30
CA GLY A 286 3.49 -11.15 6.15
C GLY A 286 3.18 -10.75 4.71
N ILE A 287 2.48 -9.63 4.49
CA ILE A 287 2.39 -8.94 3.20
C ILE A 287 2.39 -7.43 3.43
N ILE A 288 3.21 -6.70 2.66
CA ILE A 288 3.35 -5.24 2.77
C ILE A 288 2.02 -4.47 2.69
N PHE A 289 1.94 -3.34 3.39
CA PHE A 289 0.77 -2.44 3.49
C PHE A 289 -0.54 -3.04 4.01
N ASN A 290 -0.58 -4.31 4.44
CA ASN A 290 -1.81 -4.96 4.89
C ASN A 290 -2.44 -4.23 6.08
N GLN A 291 -3.73 -3.94 5.96
CA GLN A 291 -4.60 -3.61 7.09
C GLN A 291 -5.29 -4.88 7.63
N VAL A 292 -5.97 -4.78 8.77
CA VAL A 292 -6.71 -5.92 9.36
C VAL A 292 -7.75 -6.50 8.39
N SER A 293 -8.38 -5.65 7.56
CA SER A 293 -9.26 -6.07 6.44
C SER A 293 -8.59 -7.01 5.44
N ASP A 294 -7.29 -6.82 5.22
CA ASP A 294 -6.57 -7.41 4.11
C ASP A 294 -6.04 -8.79 4.55
N LEU A 295 -5.57 -8.87 5.79
CA LEU A 295 -5.30 -10.14 6.46
C LEU A 295 -6.58 -10.97 6.65
N ALA A 296 -7.69 -10.35 7.06
CA ALA A 296 -8.97 -11.04 7.17
C ALA A 296 -9.44 -11.60 5.81
N TYR A 297 -9.30 -10.85 4.72
CA TYR A 297 -9.55 -11.40 3.38
C TYR A 297 -8.69 -12.62 3.10
N ARG A 298 -7.36 -12.52 3.31
CA ARG A 298 -6.40 -13.58 2.98
C ARG A 298 -6.75 -14.94 3.62
N ILE A 299 -7.21 -14.93 4.87
CA ILE A 299 -7.57 -16.15 5.62
C ILE A 299 -9.05 -16.55 5.45
N MET A 300 -9.99 -15.58 5.37
CA MET A 300 -11.43 -15.90 5.32
C MET A 300 -11.98 -16.17 3.92
N ASN A 301 -11.39 -15.56 2.88
CA ASN A 301 -11.92 -15.54 1.51
C ASN A 301 -10.82 -15.76 0.44
N GLY A 302 -9.55 -15.66 0.80
CA GLY A 302 -8.40 -15.99 -0.02
C GLY A 302 -7.85 -17.38 0.29
N ASP A 303 -6.72 -17.69 -0.35
CA ASP A 303 -6.11 -19.02 -0.36
C ASP A 303 -4.97 -19.17 0.67
N GLU A 304 -4.93 -18.33 1.71
CA GLU A 304 -3.91 -18.39 2.79
C GLU A 304 -4.47 -19.02 4.10
N ARG A 305 -5.48 -19.88 3.97
CA ARG A 305 -6.08 -20.63 5.10
C ARG A 305 -5.62 -22.08 5.13
N PHE A 306 -4.98 -22.48 6.23
CA PHE A 306 -4.71 -23.88 6.53
C PHE A 306 -6.02 -24.64 6.85
N ASP A 307 -6.26 -25.76 6.17
CA ASP A 307 -7.37 -26.67 6.43
C ASP A 307 -7.12 -27.53 7.68
N LEU A 308 -5.85 -27.86 7.94
CA LEU A 308 -5.39 -28.39 9.22
C LEU A 308 -4.92 -27.25 10.12
N ALA A 309 -5.80 -26.82 11.02
CA ALA A 309 -5.56 -25.80 12.04
C ALA A 309 -4.12 -25.87 12.62
N PRO A 310 -3.27 -24.84 12.44
CA PRO A 310 -1.91 -24.83 12.98
C PRO A 310 -1.91 -24.90 14.50
N LYS A 311 -0.86 -25.44 15.14
CA LYS A 311 -0.88 -25.61 16.62
C LYS A 311 -0.93 -24.25 17.34
N ALA A 312 -0.11 -23.30 16.90
CA ALA A 312 -0.15 -21.91 17.35
C ALA A 312 -0.18 -20.93 16.17
N VAL A 313 -0.84 -19.79 16.34
CA VAL A 313 -0.88 -18.70 15.36
C VAL A 313 -0.65 -17.36 16.05
N ALA A 314 0.33 -16.59 15.58
CA ALA A 314 0.58 -15.22 16.02
C ALA A 314 -0.02 -14.20 15.06
N LEU A 315 -0.56 -13.10 15.61
CA LEU A 315 -1.07 -11.96 14.86
C LEU A 315 -0.26 -10.70 15.21
N LEU A 316 0.44 -10.14 14.23
CA LEU A 316 1.11 -8.83 14.31
C LEU A 316 0.67 -7.95 13.13
N ILE A 317 -0.41 -7.20 13.35
CA ILE A 317 -1.16 -6.50 12.29
C ILE A 317 -1.75 -5.18 12.77
N GLY A 318 -1.71 -4.15 11.93
CA GLY A 318 -2.55 -2.95 12.08
C GLY A 318 -1.79 -1.63 12.28
N VAL A 319 -0.47 -1.58 12.07
CA VAL A 319 0.24 -0.29 12.03
C VAL A 319 -0.22 0.53 10.82
N ASN A 320 -0.43 -0.12 9.66
CA ASN A 320 -0.97 0.48 8.44
C ASN A 320 -2.40 1.06 8.61
N ASN A 321 -3.17 0.55 9.58
CA ASN A 321 -4.48 1.09 9.94
C ASN A 321 -4.37 2.47 10.62
N LEU A 322 -3.34 2.69 11.46
CA LEU A 322 -3.13 3.97 12.15
C LEU A 322 -2.54 5.05 11.23
N GLU A 323 -1.79 4.64 10.21
CA GLU A 323 -1.27 5.54 9.18
C GLU A 323 -2.33 5.91 8.12
N ARG A 324 -3.08 4.92 7.60
CA ARG A 324 -3.89 5.07 6.36
C ARG A 324 -5.29 4.45 6.39
N GLY A 325 -5.84 4.09 7.54
CA GLY A 325 -7.04 3.24 7.63
C GLY A 325 -8.04 3.60 8.74
N PRO A 326 -9.09 2.78 8.91
CA PRO A 326 -9.94 2.81 10.09
C PRO A 326 -9.17 2.24 11.30
N GLN A 327 -9.60 2.58 12.52
CA GLN A 327 -9.01 2.03 13.75
C GLN A 327 -9.12 0.49 13.78
N PRO A 328 -8.02 -0.26 14.01
CA PRO A 328 -7.97 -1.69 13.69
C PRO A 328 -8.76 -2.61 14.63
N ALA A 329 -9.02 -2.17 15.86
CA ALA A 329 -9.48 -3.02 16.96
C ALA A 329 -10.80 -3.79 16.69
N GLU A 330 -11.82 -3.12 16.16
CA GLU A 330 -13.14 -3.72 15.91
C GLU A 330 -13.07 -4.85 14.87
N GLN A 331 -12.34 -4.64 13.77
CA GLN A 331 -12.10 -5.66 12.74
C GLN A 331 -11.22 -6.81 13.27
N LEU A 332 -10.28 -6.52 14.18
CA LEU A 332 -9.40 -7.53 14.77
C LEU A 332 -10.17 -8.43 15.75
N GLU A 333 -11.08 -7.87 16.53
CA GLU A 333 -11.96 -8.63 17.42
C GLU A 333 -12.87 -9.60 16.65
N GLU A 334 -13.44 -9.16 15.51
CA GLU A 334 -14.18 -10.04 14.59
C GLU A 334 -13.27 -11.12 13.96
N LEU A 335 -12.06 -10.76 13.52
CA LEU A 335 -11.08 -11.72 12.97
C LEU A 335 -10.69 -12.80 13.99
N VAL A 336 -10.35 -12.42 15.23
CA VAL A 336 -10.00 -13.36 16.31
C VAL A 336 -11.15 -14.35 16.56
N LYS A 337 -12.39 -13.86 16.69
CA LYS A 337 -13.56 -14.73 16.91
C LYS A 337 -13.82 -15.68 15.74
N TRP A 338 -13.62 -15.23 14.50
CA TRP A 338 -13.73 -16.10 13.32
C TRP A 338 -12.64 -17.19 13.32
N LEU A 339 -11.40 -16.84 13.67
CA LEU A 339 -10.29 -17.79 13.79
C LEU A 339 -10.54 -18.83 14.90
N GLN A 340 -11.06 -18.42 16.06
CA GLN A 340 -11.44 -19.36 17.13
C GLN A 340 -12.56 -20.32 16.71
N ALA A 341 -13.48 -19.90 15.82
CA ALA A 341 -14.52 -20.77 15.28
C ALA A 341 -13.99 -21.75 14.21
N ALA A 342 -13.11 -21.29 13.32
CA ALA A 342 -12.53 -22.10 12.25
C ALA A 342 -11.43 -23.07 12.75
N TRP A 343 -10.69 -22.69 13.79
CA TRP A 343 -9.52 -23.40 14.32
C TRP A 343 -9.59 -23.55 15.85
N PRO A 344 -10.56 -24.31 16.41
CA PRO A 344 -10.88 -24.30 17.83
C PRO A 344 -9.79 -24.84 18.77
N SER A 345 -8.85 -25.66 18.28
CA SER A 345 -7.70 -26.16 19.05
C SER A 345 -6.46 -25.26 18.97
N THR A 346 -6.44 -24.27 18.08
CA THR A 346 -5.25 -23.43 17.83
C THR A 346 -5.04 -22.42 18.95
N ARG A 347 -3.80 -22.33 19.44
CA ARG A 347 -3.37 -21.25 20.33
C ARG A 347 -3.19 -19.95 19.55
N LEU A 348 -4.12 -19.01 19.70
CA LEU A 348 -3.98 -17.66 19.15
C LEU A 348 -3.15 -16.78 20.10
N ILE A 349 -2.13 -16.12 19.56
CA ILE A 349 -1.28 -15.14 20.24
C ILE A 349 -1.46 -13.79 19.53
N LEU A 350 -1.96 -12.78 20.23
CA LEU A 350 -2.04 -11.41 19.71
C LEU A 350 -0.86 -10.59 20.26
N LEU A 351 -0.06 -10.03 19.35
CA LEU A 351 1.05 -9.16 19.71
C LEU A 351 0.61 -7.69 19.81
N ASN A 352 1.35 -6.91 20.59
CA ASN A 352 1.28 -5.45 20.53
C ASN A 352 1.78 -4.92 19.17
N LEU A 353 1.21 -3.81 18.70
CA LEU A 353 1.87 -2.98 17.70
C LEU A 353 3.20 -2.49 18.28
N LEU A 354 4.28 -2.59 17.50
CA LEU A 354 5.61 -2.16 17.91
C LEU A 354 5.64 -0.65 18.22
N PRO A 355 6.60 -0.17 19.02
CA PRO A 355 6.99 1.23 19.02
C PRO A 355 7.29 1.70 17.59
N THR A 356 6.82 2.89 17.21
CA THR A 356 6.90 3.37 15.83
C THR A 356 6.96 4.90 15.78
N VAL A 357 7.78 5.44 14.89
CA VAL A 357 7.86 6.88 14.57
C VAL A 357 7.61 7.05 13.07
N PHE A 358 6.91 8.13 12.69
CA PHE A 358 6.69 8.53 11.30
C PHE A 358 7.31 9.92 11.08
N GLU A 359 7.93 10.15 9.93
CA GLU A 359 8.60 11.43 9.62
C GLU A 359 7.63 12.61 9.42
N VAL A 360 6.36 12.32 9.11
CA VAL A 360 5.25 13.27 9.00
C VAL A 360 4.22 13.06 10.12
N GLU A 361 3.51 14.12 10.51
CA GLU A 361 2.45 14.03 11.54
C GLU A 361 1.29 13.14 11.09
N ALA A 362 1.35 11.85 11.44
CA ALA A 362 0.26 10.89 11.23
C ALA A 362 -0.90 11.18 12.23
N PRO A 363 -2.05 11.72 11.79
CA PRO A 363 -3.04 12.33 12.70
C PRO A 363 -3.84 11.35 13.56
N TYR A 364 -3.64 10.03 13.38
CA TYR A 364 -4.32 8.96 14.11
C TYR A 364 -3.36 7.98 14.81
N LEU A 365 -2.07 8.35 14.95
CA LEU A 365 -1.04 7.51 15.55
C LEU A 365 -1.20 7.38 17.08
N ASP A 366 -2.05 6.46 17.51
CA ASP A 366 -2.22 6.08 18.91
C ASP A 366 -1.84 4.60 19.15
N ILE A 367 -0.54 4.30 19.03
CA ILE A 367 0.03 2.97 19.34
C ILE A 367 -0.34 2.55 20.78
N THR A 368 -0.21 3.46 21.75
CA THR A 368 -0.42 3.15 23.18
C THR A 368 -1.88 2.85 23.51
N GLY A 369 -2.84 3.60 22.96
CA GLY A 369 -4.27 3.34 23.12
C GLY A 369 -4.76 2.16 22.28
N THR A 370 -4.15 1.90 21.13
CA THR A 370 -4.46 0.72 20.31
C THR A 370 -4.00 -0.57 20.99
N ASN A 371 -2.78 -0.60 21.55
CA ASN A 371 -2.28 -1.74 22.31
C ASN A 371 -3.12 -2.07 23.54
N LYS A 372 -3.73 -1.06 24.20
CA LYS A 372 -4.71 -1.29 25.28
C LYS A 372 -6.00 -1.95 24.79
N LYS A 373 -6.48 -1.60 23.59
CA LYS A 373 -7.64 -2.27 22.96
C LYS A 373 -7.28 -3.70 22.58
N TYR A 374 -6.08 -3.95 22.05
CA TYR A 374 -5.63 -5.29 21.70
C TYR A 374 -5.49 -6.19 22.95
N GLN A 375 -4.94 -5.67 24.05
CA GLN A 375 -4.95 -6.37 25.34
C GLN A 375 -6.37 -6.68 25.80
N GLN A 376 -7.31 -5.72 25.73
CA GLN A 376 -8.71 -5.95 26.10
C GLN A 376 -9.36 -7.02 25.23
N ILE A 377 -9.13 -7.01 23.90
CA ILE A 377 -9.62 -8.06 22.99
C ILE A 377 -9.09 -9.42 23.43
N ALA A 378 -7.79 -9.55 23.72
CA ALA A 378 -7.21 -10.81 24.18
C ALA A 378 -7.80 -11.30 25.51
N GLU A 379 -8.01 -10.40 26.48
CA GLU A 379 -8.66 -10.69 27.76
C GLU A 379 -10.14 -11.10 27.59
N GLU A 380 -10.88 -10.49 26.66
CA GLU A 380 -12.31 -10.75 26.43
C GLU A 380 -12.58 -11.97 25.54
N THR A 381 -11.71 -12.29 24.57
CA THR A 381 -11.81 -13.51 23.75
C THR A 381 -11.05 -14.69 24.33
N GLY A 382 -10.26 -14.50 25.39
CA GLY A 382 -9.50 -15.55 26.08
C GLY A 382 -8.29 -16.08 25.29
N ILE A 383 -7.67 -15.25 24.45
CA ILE A 383 -6.46 -15.60 23.70
C ILE A 383 -5.20 -15.06 24.40
N GLU A 384 -4.02 -15.50 23.95
CA GLU A 384 -2.76 -15.12 24.60
C GLU A 384 -2.33 -13.71 24.15
N TRP A 385 -2.07 -12.81 25.11
CA TRP A 385 -1.56 -11.46 24.85
C TRP A 385 -0.04 -11.43 24.99
N SER A 386 0.65 -10.90 23.98
CA SER A 386 2.11 -10.82 23.95
C SER A 386 2.61 -9.39 23.82
N THR A 387 3.53 -9.01 24.72
CA THR A 387 4.22 -7.70 24.70
C THR A 387 5.57 -7.75 23.97
N CYS A 388 5.84 -8.80 23.18
CA CYS A 388 7.13 -8.98 22.53
C CYS A 388 7.39 -7.93 21.45
N GLY A 389 8.59 -7.33 21.49
CA GLY A 389 8.94 -6.15 20.69
C GLY A 389 8.57 -4.81 21.34
N SER A 390 7.96 -4.78 22.53
CA SER A 390 7.73 -3.52 23.29
C SER A 390 9.02 -2.81 23.71
N ASP A 391 10.14 -3.54 23.85
CA ASP A 391 11.45 -3.00 24.22
C ASP A 391 12.26 -2.45 23.02
N ILE A 392 11.67 -2.42 21.82
CA ILE A 392 12.31 -1.87 20.61
C ILE A 392 12.38 -0.34 20.71
N ASP A 393 13.56 0.23 20.46
CA ASP A 393 13.74 1.69 20.35
C ASP A 393 13.54 2.12 18.88
N PRO A 394 12.47 2.88 18.56
CA PRO A 394 12.21 3.31 17.19
C PRO A 394 13.11 4.48 16.74
N ALA A 395 13.99 5.00 17.62
CA ALA A 395 15.04 5.95 17.26
C ALA A 395 16.42 5.28 17.04
N ASP A 396 16.51 3.95 17.18
CA ASP A 396 17.71 3.16 16.90
C ASP A 396 17.58 2.51 15.52
N GLU A 397 18.20 3.12 14.50
CA GLU A 397 18.21 2.67 13.10
C GLU A 397 18.68 1.21 12.93
N ALA A 398 19.47 0.66 13.87
CA ALA A 398 19.84 -0.74 13.81
C ALA A 398 18.68 -1.67 14.21
N GLN A 399 17.71 -1.19 14.99
CA GLN A 399 16.49 -1.88 15.38
C GLN A 399 15.38 -1.69 14.35
N LEU A 400 14.95 -0.44 14.09
CA LEU A 400 13.99 -0.07 13.04
C LEU A 400 14.66 0.93 12.09
N TYR A 401 14.91 0.54 10.83
CA TYR A 401 15.79 1.31 9.93
C TYR A 401 15.16 2.60 9.38
N ASP A 402 13.84 2.72 9.47
CA ASP A 402 13.02 3.87 9.06
C ASP A 402 12.05 4.31 10.19
N GLY A 403 12.31 3.87 11.44
CA GLY A 403 11.42 4.10 12.58
C GLY A 403 10.15 3.23 12.62
N ILE A 404 9.94 2.34 11.62
CA ILE A 404 8.75 1.48 11.50
C ILE A 404 9.13 0.00 11.36
N HIS A 405 10.01 -0.31 10.41
CA HIS A 405 10.27 -1.66 9.92
C HIS A 405 11.55 -2.24 10.53
N PRO A 406 11.52 -3.47 11.07
CA PRO A 406 12.69 -4.01 11.75
C PRO A 406 13.82 -4.39 10.79
N GLY A 407 15.04 -4.06 11.21
CA GLY A 407 16.26 -4.71 10.78
C GLY A 407 16.55 -5.98 11.59
N PRO A 408 17.67 -6.68 11.31
CA PRO A 408 17.98 -7.97 11.95
C PRO A 408 17.97 -7.94 13.49
N LYS A 409 18.40 -6.82 14.11
CA LYS A 409 18.39 -6.62 15.57
C LYS A 409 16.98 -6.39 16.12
N GLY A 410 16.09 -5.73 15.37
CA GLY A 410 14.67 -5.59 15.73
C GLY A 410 13.96 -6.95 15.71
N VAL A 411 14.23 -7.78 14.69
CA VAL A 411 13.75 -9.16 14.61
C VAL A 411 14.33 -10.01 15.76
N ASP A 412 15.59 -9.83 16.14
CA ASP A 412 16.24 -10.50 17.28
C ASP A 412 15.53 -10.20 18.61
N ILE A 413 15.22 -8.93 18.88
CA ILE A 413 14.49 -8.48 20.08
C ILE A 413 13.06 -9.03 20.09
N LEU A 414 12.37 -9.05 18.95
CA LEU A 414 11.03 -9.60 18.82
C LEU A 414 10.99 -11.11 19.07
N LEU A 415 11.84 -11.88 18.38
CA LEU A 415 11.80 -13.34 18.40
C LEU A 415 12.45 -13.96 19.63
N SER A 416 13.44 -13.30 20.25
CA SER A 416 13.99 -13.76 21.54
C SER A 416 12.99 -13.71 22.69
N CYS A 417 11.97 -12.84 22.60
CA CYS A 417 10.82 -12.82 23.49
C CYS A 417 9.71 -13.79 23.06
N LEU A 418 9.40 -13.84 21.75
CA LEU A 418 8.25 -14.58 21.22
C LEU A 418 8.49 -16.10 21.18
N GLY A 419 9.70 -16.56 20.83
CA GLY A 419 10.04 -17.98 20.66
C GLY A 419 9.63 -18.86 21.85
N PRO A 420 10.01 -18.53 23.10
CA PRO A 420 9.60 -19.28 24.28
C PRO A 420 8.08 -19.29 24.55
N GLN A 421 7.34 -18.29 24.08
CA GLN A 421 5.87 -18.27 24.17
C GLN A 421 5.26 -19.23 23.14
N VAL A 422 5.79 -19.22 21.91
CA VAL A 422 5.37 -20.14 20.85
C VAL A 422 5.70 -21.59 21.22
N GLU A 423 6.89 -21.87 21.76
CA GLU A 423 7.26 -23.21 22.24
C GLU A 423 6.26 -23.71 23.31
N ALA A 424 5.88 -22.85 24.26
CA ALA A 424 4.89 -23.19 25.27
C ALA A 424 3.48 -23.39 24.68
N ALA A 425 3.06 -22.55 23.73
CA ALA A 425 1.77 -22.67 23.05
C ALA A 425 1.66 -23.94 22.20
N VAL A 426 2.71 -24.27 21.44
CA VAL A 426 2.82 -25.50 20.63
C VAL A 426 2.88 -26.76 21.51
N ALA A 427 3.58 -26.71 22.64
CA ALA A 427 3.61 -27.81 23.61
C ALA A 427 2.31 -27.97 24.41
N ALA A 428 1.44 -26.96 24.43
CA ALA A 428 0.14 -26.96 25.10
C ALA A 428 -1.07 -26.96 24.12
N PHE A 429 -0.83 -27.45 22.90
CA PHE A 429 -1.86 -27.78 21.91
C PHE A 429 -2.45 -29.17 22.21
N GLU A 430 -3.78 -29.25 22.30
CA GLU A 430 -4.53 -30.50 22.56
C GLU A 430 -5.76 -30.57 21.63
N CYS A 431 -6.22 -31.80 21.35
CA CYS A 431 -7.49 -32.12 20.68
C CYS A 431 -8.50 -32.64 21.72
#